data_AF-A0A7S2G0K4-F1
#
_entry.id   AF-A0A7S2G0K4-F1
#
_cell.length_a   1.000
_cell.length_b   1.000
_cell.length_c   1.000
_cell.angle_alpha   90.00
_cell.angle_beta   90.00
_cell.angle_gamma   90.00
#
_symmetry.space_group_name_H-M   'P 1'
#
loop_
_entity.id
_entity.type
_entity.pdbx_description
1 polymer ?
#
loop_
_entity_poly.entity_id
_entity_poly.type
_entity_poly.pdbx_seq_one_letter_code
_entity_poly.pdbx_strand_id
1 'polypeptide(L)'
;PTCWGMRVDSIEPRPGQPTLTPGSTITSIDGANLMGLPDEAAVESVFALAFRDGAVLEVGPEGLHMLELPPGVENWPPGFRTDVHTLGERFSVSVELSLRHLEVRGPPAALPPAVGEMQHLLAFYTRCNH
;
A
#
# COMPACT_ATOMS: atom_id res chain seq x y z
N PRO A 1 -5.71 2.85 -12.29
CA PRO A 1 -6.07 1.87 -11.23
C PRO A 1 -6.55 2.67 -10.03
N THR A 2 -7.63 2.26 -9.38
CA THR A 2 -8.15 3.02 -8.25
C THR A 2 -7.11 3.13 -7.14
N CYS A 3 -6.80 4.37 -6.74
CA CYS A 3 -5.90 4.67 -5.64
C CYS A 3 -6.68 4.78 -4.33
N TRP A 4 -6.04 4.37 -3.24
CA TRP A 4 -6.67 4.24 -1.93
C TRP A 4 -6.11 5.21 -0.89
N GLY A 5 -5.48 6.28 -1.37
CA GLY A 5 -4.83 7.32 -0.56
C GLY A 5 -3.42 7.60 -1.05
N MET A 6 -2.64 8.27 -0.21
CA MET A 6 -1.24 8.59 -0.44
C MET A 6 -0.39 7.97 0.67
N ARG A 7 0.54 7.07 0.30
CA ARG A 7 1.43 6.41 1.26
C ARG A 7 2.55 7.35 1.67
N VAL A 8 2.88 7.33 2.96
CA VAL A 8 3.99 8.09 3.51
C VAL A 8 5.23 7.21 3.54
N ASP A 9 6.19 7.47 2.66
CA ASP A 9 7.43 6.69 2.66
C ASP A 9 8.47 7.23 3.66
N SER A 10 8.49 8.55 3.85
CA SER A 10 9.39 9.21 4.79
C SER A 10 8.77 10.51 5.32
N ILE A 11 9.27 10.96 6.48
CA ILE A 11 8.83 12.19 7.13
C ILE A 11 10.08 12.92 7.61
N GLU A 12 10.16 14.22 7.33
CA GLU A 12 11.22 15.04 7.90
C GLU A 12 11.05 15.18 9.42
N PRO A 13 12.12 15.08 10.21
CA PRO A 13 12.01 15.09 11.65
C PRO A 13 11.42 16.39 12.21
N ARG A 14 11.61 17.56 11.56
CA ARG A 14 10.96 18.85 11.89
C ARG A 14 10.94 19.85 10.72
N PRO A 15 9.83 20.60 10.52
CA PRO A 15 8.52 20.43 11.16
C PRO A 15 7.80 19.19 10.61
N GLY A 16 7.24 18.35 11.49
CA GLY A 16 6.52 17.13 11.12
C GLY A 16 5.19 17.03 11.86
N GLN A 17 4.19 16.39 11.24
CA GLN A 17 2.93 16.09 11.89
C GLN A 17 3.12 14.92 12.87
N PRO A 18 2.89 15.07 14.19
CA PRO A 18 3.28 14.08 15.18
C PRO A 18 2.64 12.70 15.03
N THR A 19 1.47 12.64 14.41
CA THR A 19 0.68 11.41 14.25
C THR A 19 0.97 10.70 12.93
N LEU A 20 1.77 11.30 12.05
CA LEU A 20 2.15 10.72 10.78
C LEU A 20 3.42 9.90 10.98
N THR A 21 3.43 8.66 10.49
CA THR A 21 4.60 7.78 10.51
C THR A 21 4.88 7.23 9.12
N PRO A 22 6.13 6.91 8.76
CA PRO A 22 6.40 6.13 7.56
C PRO A 22 5.57 4.84 7.56
N GLY A 23 4.98 4.51 6.41
CA GLY A 23 4.02 3.41 6.23
C GLY A 23 2.55 3.81 6.38
N SER A 24 2.25 4.95 7.01
CA SER A 24 0.89 5.47 7.08
C SER A 24 0.33 5.80 5.70
N THR A 25 -0.98 5.62 5.51
CA THR A 25 -1.69 6.06 4.31
C THR A 25 -2.61 7.21 4.63
N ILE A 26 -2.33 8.37 4.03
CA ILE A 26 -3.16 9.57 4.11
C ILE A 26 -4.40 9.32 3.25
N THR A 27 -5.58 9.38 3.86
CA THR A 27 -6.87 9.14 3.19
C THR A 27 -7.62 10.44 2.90
N SER A 28 -7.30 11.52 3.61
CA SER A 28 -7.83 12.85 3.33
C SER A 28 -6.86 13.96 3.75
N ILE A 29 -7.01 15.13 3.16
CA ILE A 29 -6.28 16.35 3.50
C ILE A 29 -7.25 17.54 3.49
N ASP A 30 -7.37 18.23 4.63
CA ASP A 30 -8.23 19.40 4.81
C ASP A 30 -9.69 19.17 4.36
N GLY A 31 -10.20 17.96 4.62
CA GLY A 31 -11.54 17.52 4.22
C GLY A 31 -11.66 17.02 2.77
N ALA A 32 -10.62 17.10 1.95
CA ALA A 32 -10.59 16.53 0.60
C ALA A 32 -10.26 15.03 0.63
N ASN A 33 -11.11 14.21 0.02
CA ASN A 33 -10.95 12.75 0.00
C ASN A 33 -9.95 12.30 -1.08
N LEU A 34 -8.99 11.46 -0.69
CA LEU A 34 -7.98 10.88 -1.58
C LEU A 34 -8.28 9.42 -1.98
N MET A 35 -9.25 8.78 -1.33
CA MET A 35 -9.62 7.39 -1.60
C MET A 35 -10.57 7.28 -2.78
N GLY A 36 -10.40 6.21 -3.58
CA GLY A 36 -11.29 5.90 -4.70
C GLY A 36 -11.01 6.72 -5.96
N LEU A 37 -9.94 7.52 -5.96
CA LEU A 37 -9.53 8.31 -7.11
C LEU A 37 -9.00 7.41 -8.25
N PRO A 38 -9.18 7.79 -9.52
CA PRO A 38 -8.98 6.88 -10.66
C PRO A 38 -7.53 6.45 -10.89
N ASP A 39 -6.59 7.26 -10.43
CA ASP A 39 -5.15 7.06 -10.54
C ASP A 39 -4.38 7.97 -9.56
N GLU A 40 -3.05 7.78 -9.54
CA GLU A 40 -2.11 8.50 -8.68
C GLU A 40 -2.07 9.99 -9.00
N ALA A 41 -2.14 10.37 -10.29
CA ALA A 41 -2.14 11.77 -10.71
C ALA A 41 -3.36 12.52 -10.16
N ALA A 42 -4.52 11.88 -10.08
CA ALA A 42 -5.70 12.46 -9.44
C ALA A 42 -5.51 12.64 -7.92
N VAL A 43 -4.89 11.67 -7.23
CA VAL A 43 -4.54 11.79 -5.80
C VAL A 43 -3.60 12.96 -5.57
N GLU A 44 -2.50 13.04 -6.34
CA GLU A 44 -1.52 14.11 -6.25
C GLU A 44 -2.14 15.49 -6.50
N SER A 45 -3.03 15.58 -7.51
CA SER A 45 -3.73 16.82 -7.83
C SER A 45 -4.63 17.30 -6.68
N VAL A 46 -5.46 16.39 -6.12
CA VAL A 46 -6.32 16.71 -4.97
C VAL A 46 -5.47 17.07 -3.75
N PHE A 47 -4.39 16.33 -3.51
CA PHE A 47 -3.48 16.59 -2.41
C PHE A 47 -2.84 17.98 -2.55
N ALA A 48 -2.26 18.29 -3.71
CA ALA A 48 -1.60 19.56 -3.97
C ALA A 48 -2.55 20.76 -3.84
N LEU A 49 -3.81 20.62 -4.25
CA LEU A 49 -4.83 21.67 -4.10
C LEU A 49 -5.19 21.98 -2.65
N ALA A 50 -5.16 20.96 -1.78
CA ALA A 50 -5.46 21.09 -0.36
C ALA A 50 -4.22 21.33 0.51
N PHE A 51 -3.02 21.19 -0.06
CA PHE A 51 -1.76 21.30 0.67
C PHE A 51 -1.42 22.76 1.01
N ARG A 52 -1.50 23.08 2.31
CA ARG A 52 -1.20 24.40 2.87
C ARG A 52 -0.71 24.29 4.31
N ASP A 53 -0.09 25.34 4.81
CA ASP A 53 0.35 25.41 6.20
C ASP A 53 -0.83 25.15 7.16
N GLY A 54 -0.66 24.19 8.06
CA GLY A 54 -1.69 23.77 9.00
C GLY A 54 -2.80 22.89 8.42
N ALA A 55 -2.66 22.39 7.18
CA ALA A 55 -3.59 21.41 6.63
C ALA A 55 -3.69 20.18 7.54
N VAL A 56 -4.92 19.77 7.83
CA VAL A 56 -5.20 18.58 8.64
C VAL A 56 -5.09 17.35 7.74
N LEU A 57 -4.21 16.41 8.07
CA LEU A 57 -4.15 15.12 7.39
C LEU A 57 -4.94 14.09 8.20
N GLU A 58 -5.81 13.33 7.53
CA GLU A 58 -6.42 12.15 8.12
C GLU A 58 -5.71 10.90 7.59
N VAL A 59 -5.28 10.06 8.51
CA VAL A 59 -4.63 8.79 8.23
C VAL A 59 -5.65 7.68 8.42
N GLY A 60 -5.80 6.82 7.41
CA GLY A 60 -6.68 5.67 7.49
C GLY A 60 -6.20 4.68 8.56
N PRO A 61 -7.10 3.97 9.26
CA PRO A 61 -6.67 2.91 10.17
C PRO A 61 -5.86 1.87 9.38
N GLU A 62 -4.81 1.34 10.00
CA GLU A 62 -4.03 0.27 9.39
C GLU A 62 -4.75 -1.07 9.64
N GLY A 63 -5.13 -1.74 8.56
CA GLY A 63 -5.52 -3.14 8.60
C GLY A 63 -4.35 -4.05 8.23
N LEU A 64 -4.43 -5.33 8.63
CA LEU A 64 -3.46 -6.37 8.31
C LEU A 64 -4.19 -7.56 7.69
N HIS A 65 -3.64 -8.10 6.61
CA HIS A 65 -4.03 -9.38 6.05
C HIS A 65 -2.80 -10.28 5.87
N MET A 66 -2.93 -11.56 6.20
CA MET A 66 -1.87 -12.55 6.02
C MET A 66 -2.27 -13.53 4.94
N LEU A 67 -1.42 -13.67 3.92
CA LEU A 67 -1.55 -14.66 2.87
C LEU A 67 -0.55 -15.78 3.10
N GLU A 68 -1.02 -17.04 3.13
CA GLU A 68 -0.14 -18.20 3.18
C GLU A 68 0.74 -18.28 1.94
N LEU A 69 2.04 -18.45 2.15
CA LEU A 69 2.99 -18.70 1.07
C LEU A 69 3.12 -20.22 0.84
N PRO A 70 3.19 -20.67 -0.42
CA PRO A 70 3.45 -22.06 -0.72
C PRO A 70 4.86 -22.48 -0.26
N PRO A 71 5.09 -23.77 0.02
CA PRO A 71 6.42 -24.28 0.32
C PRO A 71 7.40 -24.01 -0.83
N GLY A 72 8.65 -23.69 -0.50
CA GLY A 72 9.70 -23.48 -1.50
C GLY A 72 9.72 -22.08 -2.13
N VAL A 73 8.89 -21.14 -1.64
CA VAL A 73 8.85 -19.73 -2.08
C VAL A 73 10.23 -19.05 -1.98
N GLU A 74 11.10 -19.50 -1.09
CA GLU A 74 12.47 -19.01 -0.95
C GLU A 74 13.34 -19.29 -2.18
N ASN A 75 12.95 -20.27 -3.00
CA ASN A 75 13.64 -20.65 -4.23
C ASN A 75 13.00 -20.02 -5.49
N TRP A 76 11.92 -19.24 -5.33
CA TRP A 76 11.27 -18.58 -6.46
C TRP A 76 12.19 -17.50 -7.07
N PRO A 77 11.98 -17.15 -8.36
CA PRO A 77 12.78 -16.15 -9.03
C PRO A 77 12.79 -14.81 -8.27
N PRO A 78 13.90 -14.04 -8.29
CA PRO A 78 13.96 -12.72 -7.68
C PRO A 78 12.85 -11.76 -8.13
N GLY A 79 12.36 -11.95 -9.36
CA GLY A 79 11.22 -11.19 -9.91
C GLY A 79 9.95 -11.26 -9.06
N PHE A 80 9.73 -12.36 -8.33
CA PHE A 80 8.58 -12.47 -7.43
C PHE A 80 8.56 -11.37 -6.36
N ARG A 81 9.72 -11.10 -5.74
CA ARG A 81 9.81 -10.06 -4.70
C ARG A 81 9.56 -8.67 -5.28
N THR A 82 10.07 -8.42 -6.48
CA THR A 82 9.81 -7.18 -7.22
C THR A 82 8.33 -7.02 -7.53
N ASP A 83 7.68 -8.06 -8.05
CA ASP A 83 6.26 -8.02 -8.41
C ASP A 83 5.36 -7.79 -7.18
N VAL A 84 5.67 -8.45 -6.06
CA VAL A 84 4.98 -8.23 -4.78
C VAL A 84 5.12 -6.77 -4.34
N HIS A 85 6.32 -6.19 -4.41
CA HIS A 85 6.55 -4.78 -4.06
C HIS A 85 5.79 -3.82 -4.97
N THR A 86 5.86 -4.03 -6.30
CA THR A 86 5.16 -3.22 -7.29
C THR A 86 3.64 -3.28 -7.11
N LEU A 87 3.09 -4.44 -6.76
CA LEU A 87 1.68 -4.54 -6.39
C LEU A 87 1.37 -3.77 -5.11
N GLY A 88 2.25 -3.84 -4.09
CA GLY A 88 2.11 -3.06 -2.86
C GLY A 88 1.98 -1.56 -3.14
N GLU A 89 2.91 -1.01 -3.92
CA GLU A 89 2.90 0.39 -4.35
C GLU A 89 1.61 0.76 -5.09
N ARG A 90 1.18 -0.08 -6.04
CA ARG A 90 -0.02 0.15 -6.85
C ARG A 90 -1.29 0.29 -6.02
N PHE A 91 -1.38 -0.40 -4.88
CA PHE A 91 -2.54 -0.34 -3.98
C PHE A 91 -2.32 0.57 -2.77
N SER A 92 -1.14 1.22 -2.67
CA SER A 92 -0.74 2.01 -1.50
C SER A 92 -0.80 1.19 -0.20
N VAL A 93 -0.35 -0.07 -0.27
CA VAL A 93 -0.24 -1.01 0.86
C VAL A 93 1.22 -1.40 1.08
N SER A 94 1.62 -1.58 2.33
CA SER A 94 2.92 -2.18 2.64
C SER A 94 2.82 -3.71 2.52
N VAL A 95 3.87 -4.31 2.00
CA VAL A 95 4.00 -5.76 1.87
C VAL A 95 5.28 -6.23 2.54
N GLU A 96 5.17 -7.29 3.34
CA GLU A 96 6.33 -7.89 3.99
C GLU A 96 6.29 -9.41 3.83
N LEU A 97 7.39 -9.98 3.36
CA LEU A 97 7.54 -11.42 3.15
C LEU A 97 8.18 -12.05 4.38
N SER A 98 7.44 -12.93 5.06
CA SER A 98 7.96 -13.81 6.10
C SER A 98 8.25 -15.21 5.53
N LEU A 99 8.73 -16.12 6.39
CA LEU A 99 9.03 -17.52 6.00
C LEU A 99 7.80 -18.30 5.52
N ARG A 100 6.59 -17.92 5.97
CA ARG A 100 5.35 -18.67 5.70
C ARG A 100 4.20 -17.81 5.21
N HIS A 101 4.31 -16.49 5.36
CA HIS A 101 3.21 -15.59 5.02
C HIS A 101 3.72 -14.35 4.28
N LEU A 102 2.89 -13.85 3.39
CA LEU A 102 2.95 -12.49 2.88
C LEU A 102 2.00 -11.64 3.72
N GLU A 103 2.56 -10.70 4.47
CA GLU A 103 1.82 -9.70 5.21
C GLU A 103 1.48 -8.53 4.30
N VAL A 104 0.22 -8.14 4.26
CA VAL A 104 -0.28 -6.98 3.51
C VAL A 104 -0.94 -6.03 4.51
N ARG A 105 -0.41 -4.81 4.64
CA ARG A 105 -0.93 -3.79 5.56
C ARG A 105 -1.29 -2.51 4.83
N GLY A 106 -2.37 -1.86 5.24
CA GLY A 106 -2.84 -0.62 4.64
C GLY A 106 -4.30 -0.32 4.96
N PRO A 107 -4.92 0.67 4.29
CA PRO A 107 -6.31 1.03 4.53
C PRO A 107 -7.26 -0.16 4.31
N PRO A 108 -8.27 -0.39 5.16
CA PRO A 108 -9.23 -1.49 5.01
C PRO A 108 -9.92 -1.53 3.64
N ALA A 109 -10.11 -0.39 2.98
CA ALA A 109 -10.67 -0.32 1.64
C ALA A 109 -9.70 -0.81 0.54
N ALA A 110 -8.39 -0.65 0.76
CA ALA A 110 -7.34 -1.09 -0.16
C ALA A 110 -7.03 -2.60 -0.04
N LEU A 111 -7.23 -3.18 1.16
CA LEU A 111 -6.83 -4.56 1.45
C LEU A 111 -7.53 -5.59 0.56
N PRO A 112 -8.87 -5.64 0.43
CA PRO A 112 -9.51 -6.67 -0.39
C PRO A 112 -9.03 -6.72 -1.85
N PRO A 113 -8.96 -5.61 -2.61
CA PRO A 113 -8.45 -5.67 -3.97
C PRO A 113 -6.94 -5.99 -4.03
N ALA A 114 -6.13 -5.45 -3.11
CA ALA A 114 -4.70 -5.78 -3.06
C ALA A 114 -4.47 -7.27 -2.80
N VAL A 115 -5.15 -7.84 -1.80
CA VAL A 115 -5.09 -9.26 -1.45
C VAL A 115 -5.51 -10.14 -2.62
N GLY A 116 -6.57 -9.77 -3.35
CA GLY A 116 -6.99 -10.51 -4.55
C GLY A 116 -5.91 -10.58 -5.63
N GLU A 117 -5.24 -9.46 -5.93
CA GLU A 117 -4.13 -9.44 -6.89
C GLU A 117 -2.91 -10.21 -6.39
N MET A 118 -2.59 -10.13 -5.10
CA MET A 118 -1.51 -10.93 -4.50
C MET A 118 -1.80 -12.43 -4.60
N GLN A 119 -3.05 -12.86 -4.38
CA GLN A 119 -3.43 -14.27 -4.56
C GLN A 119 -3.27 -14.71 -6.02
N HIS A 120 -3.62 -13.87 -6.99
CA HIS A 120 -3.37 -14.15 -8.41
C HIS A 120 -1.87 -14.28 -8.72
N LEU A 121 -1.04 -13.40 -8.15
CA LEU A 121 0.42 -13.45 -8.30
C LEU A 121 1.00 -14.75 -7.72
N LEU A 122 0.59 -15.13 -6.51
CA LEU A 122 1.01 -16.39 -5.87
C LEU A 122 0.61 -17.59 -6.72
N ALA A 123 -0.61 -17.61 -7.26
CA ALA A 123 -1.08 -18.69 -8.13
C ALA A 123 -0.32 -18.75 -9.47
N PHE A 124 0.11 -17.61 -10.01
CA PHE A 124 0.98 -17.57 -11.19
C PHE A 124 2.35 -18.21 -10.90
N TYR A 125 3.05 -17.74 -9.88
CA TYR A 125 4.39 -18.27 -9.55
C TYR A 125 4.36 -19.73 -9.11
N THR A 126 3.32 -20.16 -8.39
CA THR A 126 3.15 -21.57 -8.02
C THR A 126 3.08 -22.46 -9.27
N ARG A 127 2.36 -22.04 -10.31
CA ARG A 127 2.25 -22.81 -11.56
C ARG A 127 3.54 -22.82 -12.38
N CYS A 128 4.35 -21.77 -12.30
CA CYS A 128 5.61 -21.68 -13.06
C CYS A 128 6.78 -22.44 -12.41
N ASN A 129 6.71 -22.73 -11.12
CA ASN A 129 7.77 -23.40 -10.35
C ASN A 129 7.42 -24.86 -9.96
N HIS A 130 6.34 -25.40 -10.54
CA HIS A 130 5.96 -26.82 -10.47
C HIS A 130 6.29 -27.52 -11.79
#